data_AF-A0A1B7N6V2-F1
#
_entry.id   AF-A0A1B7N6V2-F1
#
_cell.length_a   1.000
_cell.length_b   1.000
_cell.length_c   1.000
_cell.angle_alpha   90.00
_cell.angle_beta   90.00
_cell.angle_gamma   90.00
#
_symmetry.space_group_name_H-M   'P 1'
#
loop_
_entity.id
_entity.type
_entity.pdbx_description
1 polymer ?
#
loop_
_entity_poly.entity_id
_entity_poly.type
_entity_poly.pdbx_seq_one_letter_code
_entity_poly.pdbx_strand_id
1 'polypeptide(L)'
;MNFNVSPSLTLAPTADSCPFEAIRLSFTSNMRIPLGPEVFTPGGSISLASPHVEIWLQNKQILIRDQKTAYGTYVNGVRIVQQTLLQNGDILTLGTPISRSSAVPAKVTNDQLKPIKALVTIVGV
;
A
#
# COMPACT_ATOMS: atom_id res chain seq x y z
N MET A 1 33.23 8.38 1.04
CA MET A 1 32.16 8.79 0.10
C MET A 1 30.84 8.44 0.77
N ASN A 2 30.21 9.42 1.43
CA ASN A 2 28.93 9.21 2.10
C ASN A 2 27.83 9.47 1.07
N PHE A 3 27.34 8.40 0.44
CA PHE A 3 26.11 8.48 -0.33
C PHE A 3 25.00 8.80 0.66
N ASN A 4 24.54 10.05 0.65
CA ASN A 4 23.33 10.46 1.35
C ASN A 4 22.17 9.82 0.57
N VAL A 5 21.94 8.53 0.78
CA VAL A 5 20.89 7.80 0.08
C VAL A 5 19.58 8.30 0.65
N SER A 6 18.80 9.02 -0.16
CA SER A 6 17.45 9.41 0.25
C SER A 6 16.66 8.15 0.60
N PRO A 7 15.95 8.13 1.75
CA PRO A 7 15.18 6.97 2.13
C PRO A 7 14.11 6.71 1.06
N SER A 8 14.04 5.46 0.62
CA SER A 8 13.10 5.02 -0.41
C SER A 8 12.33 3.80 0.08
N LEU A 9 11.04 3.77 -0.25
CA LEU A 9 10.13 2.65 -0.03
C LEU A 9 9.79 2.05 -1.39
N THR A 10 10.00 0.74 -1.52
CA THR A 10 9.47 -0.04 -2.64
C THR A 10 8.34 -0.92 -2.13
N LEU A 11 7.20 -0.89 -2.83
CA LEU A 11 6.06 -1.76 -2.62
C LEU A 11 5.99 -2.73 -3.79
N ALA A 12 6.37 -3.99 -3.57
CA ALA A 12 6.34 -5.02 -4.62
C ALA A 12 5.10 -5.91 -4.46
N PRO A 13 4.37 -6.25 -5.54
CA PRO A 13 3.19 -7.12 -5.45
C PRO A 13 3.54 -8.51 -4.91
N THR A 14 2.68 -9.06 -4.06
CA THR A 14 2.75 -10.46 -3.61
C THR A 14 1.81 -11.35 -4.44
N ALA A 15 1.98 -12.67 -4.39
CA ALA A 15 1.22 -13.63 -5.21
C ALA A 15 -0.31 -13.56 -5.00
N ASP A 16 -0.76 -13.22 -3.79
CA ASP A 16 -2.18 -13.11 -3.45
C ASP A 16 -2.76 -11.70 -3.68
N SER A 17 -1.98 -10.79 -4.25
CA SER A 17 -2.40 -9.42 -4.51
C SER A 17 -3.19 -9.30 -5.81
N CYS A 18 -4.02 -8.26 -5.89
CA CYS A 18 -4.37 -7.68 -7.18
C CYS A 18 -3.05 -7.27 -7.89
N PRO A 19 -2.86 -7.55 -9.19
CA PRO A 19 -1.61 -7.29 -9.89
C PRO A 19 -1.38 -5.79 -10.07
N PHE A 20 -0.24 -5.30 -9.60
CA PHE A 20 0.21 -3.93 -9.81
C PHE A 20 1.71 -3.90 -10.05
N GLU A 21 2.22 -2.88 -10.75
CA GLU A 21 3.65 -2.68 -10.92
C GLU A 21 4.31 -2.21 -9.62
N ALA A 22 5.54 -2.65 -9.35
CA ALA A 22 6.22 -2.29 -8.12
C ALA A 22 6.38 -0.76 -7.99
N ILE A 23 5.80 -0.20 -6.93
CA ILE A 23 5.79 1.25 -6.70
C ILE A 23 7.03 1.62 -5.91
N ARG A 24 7.80 2.59 -6.41
CA ARG A 24 8.94 3.18 -5.68
C ARG A 24 8.61 4.60 -5.26
N LEU A 25 8.66 4.86 -3.97
CA LEU A 25 8.49 6.17 -3.36
C LEU A 25 9.84 6.62 -2.81
N SER A 26 10.30 7.78 -3.26
CA SER A 26 11.47 8.45 -2.69
C SER A 26 10.99 9.57 -1.78
N PHE A 27 11.41 9.56 -0.52
CA PHE A 27 11.00 10.57 0.43
C PHE A 27 12.00 11.71 0.48
N THR A 28 11.52 12.93 0.23
CA THR A 28 12.17 14.17 0.63
C THR A 28 11.62 14.60 1.99
N SER A 29 12.39 15.38 2.76
CA SER A 29 12.02 15.77 4.12
C SER A 29 10.61 16.39 4.19
N ASN A 30 9.79 15.89 5.13
CA ASN A 30 8.42 16.36 5.45
C ASN A 30 7.32 16.14 4.40
N MET A 31 7.51 15.28 3.40
CA MET A 31 6.44 14.95 2.45
C MET A 31 5.53 13.81 2.93
N ARG A 32 4.21 13.98 2.75
CA ARG A 32 3.23 12.91 2.89
C ARG A 32 2.66 12.55 1.53
N ILE A 33 2.63 11.27 1.23
CA ILE A 33 2.23 10.72 -0.06
C ILE A 33 0.93 9.96 0.15
N PRO A 34 -0.23 10.49 -0.30
CA PRO A 34 -1.45 9.71 -0.33
C PRO A 34 -1.35 8.65 -1.43
N LEU A 35 -1.74 7.42 -1.12
CA LEU A 35 -1.87 6.35 -2.09
C LEU A 35 -3.34 5.95 -2.22
N GLY A 36 -3.82 5.94 -3.47
CA GLY A 36 -5.13 5.46 -3.87
C GLY A 36 -5.03 4.49 -5.05
N PRO A 37 -6.16 4.12 -5.68
CA PRO A 37 -6.20 3.21 -6.82
C PRO A 37 -5.39 3.69 -8.02
N GLU A 38 -5.21 5.00 -8.16
CA GLU A 38 -4.44 5.61 -9.24
C GLU A 38 -2.97 5.18 -9.32
N VAL A 39 -2.35 4.76 -8.20
CA VAL A 39 -0.95 4.31 -8.20
C VAL A 39 -0.80 2.80 -8.41
N PHE A 40 -1.88 2.03 -8.26
CA PHE A 40 -1.87 0.57 -8.39
C PHE A 40 -2.39 0.15 -9.77
N THR A 41 -1.53 0.29 -10.78
CA THR A 41 -1.83 -0.08 -12.17
C THR A 41 -1.08 -1.35 -12.56
N PRO A 42 -1.63 -2.22 -13.44
CA PRO A 42 -2.92 -2.10 -14.12
C PRO A 42 -4.14 -2.54 -13.27
N GLY A 43 -3.93 -3.18 -12.12
CA GLY A 43 -4.98 -3.74 -11.26
C GLY A 43 -5.27 -2.88 -10.03
N GLY A 44 -6.19 -1.93 -10.17
CA GLY A 44 -6.81 -1.28 -9.02
C GLY A 44 -7.83 -2.23 -8.37
N SER A 45 -7.58 -2.67 -7.14
CA SER A 45 -8.55 -3.45 -6.37
C SER A 45 -9.83 -2.65 -6.13
N ILE A 46 -10.99 -3.29 -6.27
CA ILE A 46 -12.28 -2.65 -5.96
C ILE A 46 -12.46 -2.35 -4.46
N SER A 47 -11.63 -2.94 -3.61
CA SER A 47 -11.59 -2.70 -2.16
C SER A 47 -10.74 -1.49 -1.76
N LEU A 48 -10.11 -0.83 -2.74
CA LEU A 48 -9.24 0.30 -2.51
C LEU A 48 -10.01 1.63 -2.72
N ALA A 49 -9.74 2.61 -1.86
CA ALA A 49 -10.40 3.93 -1.89
C ALA A 49 -9.38 5.01 -2.28
N SER A 50 -9.79 6.12 -2.89
CA SER A 50 -8.89 7.26 -3.14
C SER A 50 -9.18 8.41 -2.19
N PRO A 51 -8.25 8.84 -1.32
CA PRO A 51 -7.02 8.16 -0.92
C PRO A 51 -7.30 7.02 0.09
N HIS A 52 -6.52 5.94 0.06
CA HIS A 52 -6.68 4.80 0.97
C HIS A 52 -5.77 4.97 2.19
N VAL A 53 -4.50 5.24 1.93
CA VAL A 53 -3.46 5.41 2.94
C VAL A 53 -2.65 6.65 2.68
N GLU A 54 -2.05 7.17 3.74
CA GLU A 54 -1.02 8.19 3.68
C GLU A 54 0.29 7.60 4.19
N ILE A 55 1.38 7.75 3.43
CA ILE A 55 2.72 7.30 3.81
C ILE A 55 3.65 8.51 3.87
N TRP A 56 4.47 8.60 4.92
CA TRP A 56 5.43 9.70 5.07
C TRP A 56 6.69 9.27 5.80
N LEU A 57 7.74 10.06 5.64
CA LEU A 57 8.97 9.94 6.40
C LEU A 57 8.96 10.89 7.59
N GLN A 58 9.22 10.39 8.79
CA GLN A 58 9.39 11.18 10.01
C GLN A 58 10.53 10.59 10.83
N ASN A 59 11.49 11.40 11.27
CA ASN A 59 12.62 10.94 12.08
C ASN A 59 13.37 9.74 11.48
N LYS A 60 13.57 9.74 10.15
CA LYS A 60 14.14 8.61 9.35
C LYS A 60 13.34 7.32 9.39
N GLN A 61 12.10 7.37 9.87
CA GLN A 61 11.19 6.25 9.91
C GLN A 61 10.06 6.46 8.91
N ILE A 62 9.67 5.40 8.20
CA ILE A 62 8.55 5.46 7.28
C ILE A 62 7.30 5.05 8.04
N LEU A 63 6.33 5.94 8.12
CA LEU A 63 5.04 5.69 8.75
C LEU A 63 3.95 5.59 7.71
N ILE A 64 2.93 4.81 8.05
CA ILE A 64 1.71 4.67 7.29
C ILE A 64 0.49 4.94 8.16
N ARG A 65 -0.55 5.49 7.56
CA ARG A 65 -1.86 5.68 8.19
C ARG A 65 -2.98 5.35 7.23
N ASP A 66 -3.97 4.60 7.71
CA ASP A 66 -5.24 4.41 7.01
C ASP A 66 -6.10 5.68 7.09
N GLN A 67 -6.70 6.06 5.96
CA GLN A 67 -7.57 7.23 5.86
C GLN A 67 -9.03 6.94 6.27
N LYS A 68 -9.22 6.04 7.25
CA LYS A 68 -10.52 5.53 7.72
C LYS A 68 -11.31 4.86 6.61
N THR A 69 -10.64 4.01 5.86
CA THR A 69 -11.22 3.33 4.71
C THR A 69 -12.17 2.22 5.16
N ALA A 70 -13.18 1.92 4.34
CA ALA A 70 -14.20 0.92 4.69
C ALA A 70 -13.61 -0.48 4.90
N TYR A 71 -12.65 -0.86 4.05
CA TYR A 71 -12.01 -2.18 4.09
C TYR A 71 -10.75 -2.21 4.98
N GLY A 72 -10.21 -1.04 5.32
CA GLY A 72 -9.08 -0.88 6.23
C GLY A 72 -7.73 -1.25 5.62
N THR A 73 -6.69 -0.99 6.40
CA THR A 73 -5.30 -1.30 6.08
C THR A 73 -4.73 -2.26 7.12
N TYR A 74 -3.86 -3.17 6.70
CA TYR A 74 -3.24 -4.18 7.55
C TYR A 74 -1.73 -4.24 7.31
N VAL A 75 -0.96 -4.42 8.36
CA VAL A 75 0.49 -4.67 8.30
C VAL A 75 0.74 -6.04 8.91
N ASN A 76 1.38 -6.93 8.17
CA ASN A 76 1.60 -8.33 8.56
C ASN A 76 0.30 -9.05 8.99
N GLY A 77 -0.82 -8.73 8.33
CA GLY A 77 -2.14 -9.29 8.63
C GLY A 77 -2.87 -8.64 9.82
N VAL A 78 -2.25 -7.70 10.53
CA VAL A 78 -2.86 -6.99 11.65
C VAL A 78 -3.43 -5.65 11.19
N ARG A 79 -4.71 -5.41 11.46
CA ARG A 79 -5.38 -4.15 11.07
C ARG A 79 -4.79 -2.97 11.83
N ILE A 80 -4.38 -1.93 11.11
CA ILE A 80 -3.90 -0.69 11.71
C ILE A 80 -5.05 0.29 11.88
N VAL A 81 -5.11 0.96 13.03
CA VAL A 81 -6.11 2.00 13.35
C VAL A 81 -5.47 3.37 13.61
N GLN A 82 -4.18 3.39 13.88
CA GLN A 82 -3.37 4.58 14.11
C GLN A 82 -2.18 4.57 13.15
N GLN A 83 -1.41 5.67 13.14
CA GLN A 83 -0.13 5.69 12.45
C GLN A 83 0.74 4.52 12.92
N THR A 84 1.30 3.78 11.98
CA THR A 84 2.09 2.58 12.24
C THR A 84 3.43 2.71 11.54
N LEU A 85 4.50 2.30 12.21
CA LEU A 85 5.84 2.22 11.64
C LEU A 85 5.88 1.08 10.63
N LEU A 86 6.32 1.35 9.41
CA LEU A 86 6.66 0.32 8.43
C LEU A 86 8.11 -0.09 8.57
N GLN A 87 8.36 -1.39 8.50
CA GLN A 87 9.68 -1.99 8.54
C GLN A 87 9.97 -2.74 7.25
N ASN A 88 11.26 -2.86 6.94
CA ASN A 88 11.72 -3.63 5.80
C ASN A 88 11.32 -5.11 5.98
N GLY A 89 10.67 -5.69 4.96
CA GLY A 89 10.14 -7.05 4.99
C GLY A 89 8.66 -7.13 5.39
N ASP A 90 8.02 -6.04 5.82
CA ASP A 90 6.60 -6.05 6.18
C ASP A 90 5.71 -6.36 4.97
N ILE A 91 4.61 -7.04 5.22
CA ILE A 91 3.55 -7.23 4.23
C ILE A 91 2.44 -6.20 4.49
N LEU A 92 2.36 -5.20 3.63
CA LEU A 92 1.30 -4.21 3.63
C LEU A 92 0.10 -4.74 2.85
N THR A 93 -1.08 -4.73 3.46
CA THR A 93 -2.35 -5.10 2.80
C THR A 93 -3.29 -3.90 2.83
N LEU A 94 -3.71 -3.44 1.66
CA LEU A 94 -4.71 -2.38 1.50
C LEU A 94 -6.02 -2.99 1.01
N GLY A 95 -7.08 -2.78 1.77
CA GLY A 95 -8.38 -3.38 1.55
C GLY A 95 -8.45 -4.86 1.95
N THR A 96 -9.54 -5.51 1.54
CA THR A 96 -9.86 -6.91 1.88
C THR A 96 -10.39 -7.63 0.64
N PRO A 97 -10.26 -8.96 0.56
CA PRO A 97 -10.85 -9.72 -0.53
C PRO A 97 -12.37 -9.53 -0.56
N ILE A 98 -12.91 -9.31 -1.77
CA ILE A 98 -14.35 -9.16 -1.99
C ILE A 98 -14.91 -10.44 -2.61
N SER A 99 -15.96 -11.00 -2.00
CA SER A 99 -16.66 -12.13 -2.58
C SER A 99 -17.44 -11.71 -3.82
N ARG A 100 -17.33 -12.48 -4.90
CA ARG A 100 -18.09 -12.24 -6.13
C ARG A 100 -19.58 -12.44 -5.86
N SER A 101 -20.37 -11.39 -6.08
CA SER A 101 -21.82 -11.40 -5.94
C SER A 101 -22.48 -10.81 -7.19
N SER A 102 -23.81 -10.89 -7.29
CA SER A 102 -24.58 -10.27 -8.38
C SER A 102 -24.45 -8.74 -8.44
N ALA A 103 -24.01 -8.09 -7.35
CA ALA A 103 -23.75 -6.66 -7.31
C ALA A 103 -22.40 -6.27 -7.93
N VAL A 104 -21.47 -7.21 -8.08
CA VAL A 104 -20.17 -6.95 -8.71
C VAL A 104 -20.31 -7.02 -10.22
N PRO A 105 -19.98 -5.95 -10.98
CA PRO A 105 -20.09 -5.96 -12.43
C PRO A 105 -19.29 -7.08 -13.08
N ALA A 106 -19.83 -7.69 -14.15
CA ALA A 106 -19.14 -8.75 -14.89
C ALA A 106 -17.77 -8.33 -15.47
N LYS A 107 -17.56 -7.01 -15.65
CA LYS A 107 -16.29 -6.42 -16.10
C LYS A 107 -15.17 -6.53 -15.06
N VAL A 108 -15.50 -6.76 -13.79
CA VAL A 108 -14.51 -6.91 -12.72
C VAL A 108 -13.90 -8.32 -12.78
N THR A 109 -12.58 -8.37 -12.90
CA THR A 109 -11.84 -9.64 -12.93
C THR A 109 -11.67 -10.19 -11.51
N ASN A 110 -11.41 -11.50 -11.40
CA ASN A 110 -11.14 -12.11 -10.09
C ASN A 110 -9.91 -11.52 -9.40
N ASP A 111 -8.97 -10.97 -10.17
CA ASP A 111 -7.80 -10.30 -9.62
C ASP A 111 -8.15 -8.95 -8.98
N GLN A 112 -9.10 -8.21 -9.54
CA GLN A 112 -9.59 -6.96 -8.95
C GLN A 112 -10.40 -7.16 -7.66
N LEU A 113 -10.83 -8.39 -7.37
CA LEU A 113 -11.47 -8.78 -6.12
C LEU A 113 -10.47 -9.02 -4.98
N LYS A 114 -9.19 -9.23 -5.30
CA LYS A 114 -8.13 -9.40 -4.32
C LYS A 114 -7.78 -8.05 -3.70
N PRO A 115 -7.34 -8.00 -2.43
CA PRO A 115 -6.77 -6.79 -1.87
C PRO A 115 -5.42 -6.46 -2.55
N ILE A 116 -4.90 -5.26 -2.30
CA ILE A 116 -3.52 -4.94 -2.66
C ILE A 116 -2.62 -5.45 -1.53
N LYS A 117 -1.77 -6.43 -1.82
CA LYS A 117 -0.78 -6.97 -0.88
C LYS A 117 0.62 -6.71 -1.41
N ALA A 118 1.37 -5.88 -0.72
CA ALA A 118 2.71 -5.45 -1.11
C ALA A 118 3.77 -5.85 -0.08
N LEU A 119 4.88 -6.38 -0.55
CA LEU A 119 6.11 -6.50 0.24
C LEU A 119 6.76 -5.12 0.34
N VAL A 120 7.04 -4.69 1.56
CA VAL A 120 7.71 -3.44 1.89
C VAL A 120 9.22 -3.66 1.86
N THR A 121 9.91 -2.93 0.99
CA THR A 121 11.37 -2.85 0.97
C THR A 121 11.80 -1.41 1.24
N ILE A 122 12.56 -1.19 2.31
CA ILE A 122 13.05 0.14 2.70
C ILE A 122 14.57 0.20 2.55
N VAL A 123 15.07 1.24 1.89
CA VAL A 123 16.50 1.47 1.66
C VAL A 123 16.86 2.91 2.05
N GLY A 124 17.98 3.11 2.74
CA GLY A 124 18.51 4.45 3.05
C GLY A 124 17.91 5.14 4.29
N VAL A 125 17.39 4.35 5.24
CA VAL A 125 16.94 4.83 6.58
C VAL A 125 18.00 4.62 7.65
#